data_AF-A0A7K3MYM2-F1
#
_entry.id   AF-A0A7K3MYM2-F1
#
_cell.length_a   1.000
_cell.length_b   1.000
_cell.length_c   1.000
_cell.angle_alpha   90.00
_cell.angle_beta   90.00
_cell.angle_gamma   90.00
#
_symmetry.space_group_name_H-M   'P 1'
#
loop_
_entity.id
_entity.type
_entity.pdbx_description
1 polymer ?
#
loop_
_entity_poly.entity_id
_entity_poly.type
_entity_poly.pdbx_seq_one_letter_code
_entity_poly.pdbx_strand_id
1 'polypeptide(L)'
;MPTKSIGTLSLLYLNIQTQGYAIGLVFFGFYCLIVGYVIYKSKFLPKIFGILYAIAGLCYLVNSFTMFLSKGFENPLFTYLAIPIFIGELSFCLWLLIKGIDTTKMIKN
;
A
#
# COMPACT_ATOMS: atom_id res chain seq x y z
N MET A 1 -5.72 42.60 -1.60
CA MET A 1 -4.75 41.51 -1.33
C MET A 1 -5.35 40.18 -1.76
N PRO A 2 -5.40 39.88 -3.09
CA PRO A 2 -6.12 38.73 -3.66
C PRO A 2 -5.43 37.37 -3.42
N THR A 3 -4.17 37.37 -2.98
CA THR A 3 -3.37 36.15 -2.73
C THR A 3 -3.82 35.34 -1.51
N LYS A 4 -4.53 35.94 -0.56
CA LYS A 4 -5.05 35.22 0.62
C LYS A 4 -6.16 34.22 0.26
N SER A 5 -6.96 34.52 -0.77
CA SER A 5 -8.09 33.68 -1.18
C SER A 5 -7.62 32.35 -1.80
N ILE A 6 -6.70 32.42 -2.77
CA ILE A 6 -6.14 31.22 -3.42
C ILE A 6 -5.36 30.32 -2.46
N GLY A 7 -4.65 30.90 -1.49
CA GLY A 7 -3.94 30.14 -0.45
C GLY A 7 -4.89 29.42 0.50
N THR A 8 -6.05 30.02 0.79
CA THR A 8 -7.06 29.39 1.65
C THR A 8 -7.77 28.25 0.90
N LEU A 9 -8.10 28.45 -0.37
CA LEU A 9 -8.65 27.41 -1.25
C LEU A 9 -7.68 26.23 -1.43
N SER A 10 -6.39 26.50 -1.69
CA SER A 10 -5.40 25.43 -1.86
C SER A 10 -5.26 24.58 -0.58
N LEU A 11 -5.22 25.21 0.60
CA LEU A 11 -5.20 24.48 1.87
C LEU A 11 -6.46 23.63 2.08
N LEU A 12 -7.63 24.12 1.67
CA LEU A 12 -8.87 23.36 1.74
C LEU A 12 -8.84 22.12 0.84
N TYR A 13 -8.40 22.27 -0.42
CA TYR A 13 -8.25 21.13 -1.33
C TYR A 13 -7.22 20.11 -0.84
N LEU A 14 -6.08 20.57 -0.30
CA LEU A 14 -5.07 19.69 0.29
C LEU A 14 -5.64 18.88 1.47
N ASN A 15 -6.40 19.50 2.36
CA ASN A 15 -7.05 18.80 3.48
C ASN A 15 -8.04 17.73 3.00
N ILE A 16 -8.86 18.05 2.00
CA ILE A 16 -9.79 17.10 1.39
C ILE A 16 -9.02 15.95 0.74
N GLN A 17 -7.93 16.24 0.02
CA GLN A 17 -7.09 15.23 -0.59
C GLN A 17 -6.43 14.32 0.45
N THR A 18 -5.94 14.86 1.57
CA THR A 18 -5.38 14.06 2.66
C THR A 18 -6.40 13.08 3.23
N GLN A 19 -7.66 13.51 3.40
CA GLN A 19 -8.73 12.61 3.85
C GLN A 19 -9.06 11.55 2.79
N GLY A 20 -9.24 11.94 1.53
CA GLY A 20 -9.49 11.00 0.44
C GLY A 20 -8.38 9.96 0.27
N TYR A 21 -7.13 10.37 0.45
CA TYR A 21 -5.96 9.50 0.43
C TYR A 21 -5.98 8.48 1.57
N ALA A 22 -6.32 8.90 2.79
CA ALA A 22 -6.44 8.00 3.94
C ALA A 22 -7.51 6.91 3.73
N ILE A 23 -8.67 7.27 3.15
CA ILE A 23 -9.70 6.29 2.76
C ILE A 23 -9.17 5.35 1.68
N GLY A 24 -8.55 5.88 0.61
CA GLY A 24 -8.04 5.07 -0.50
C GLY A 24 -6.99 4.03 -0.05
N LEU A 25 -6.11 4.42 0.87
CA LEU A 25 -5.12 3.54 1.48
C LEU A 25 -5.74 2.35 2.25
N VAL A 26 -6.92 2.50 2.85
CA VAL A 26 -7.61 1.38 3.52
C VAL A 26 -8.00 0.32 2.49
N PHE A 27 -8.67 0.74 1.41
CA PHE A 27 -9.06 -0.15 0.32
C PHE A 27 -7.85 -0.80 -0.33
N PHE A 28 -6.77 -0.04 -0.51
CA PHE A 28 -5.51 -0.55 -1.05
C PHE A 28 -4.85 -1.60 -0.12
N GLY A 29 -4.83 -1.37 1.20
CA GLY A 29 -4.32 -2.35 2.17
C GLY A 29 -5.09 -3.68 2.13
N PHE A 30 -6.43 -3.63 2.03
CA PHE A 30 -7.25 -4.84 1.85
C PHE A 30 -6.97 -5.53 0.51
N TYR A 31 -6.82 -4.76 -0.58
CA TYR A 31 -6.44 -5.30 -1.88
C TYR A 31 -5.10 -6.04 -1.79
N CYS A 32 -4.08 -5.44 -1.16
CA CYS A 32 -2.77 -6.08 -0.97
C CYS A 32 -2.88 -7.38 -0.16
N LEU A 33 -3.73 -7.43 0.86
CA LEU A 33 -3.99 -8.65 1.62
C LEU A 33 -4.62 -9.75 0.76
N ILE A 34 -5.63 -9.42 -0.04
CA ILE A 34 -6.29 -10.37 -0.95
C ILE A 34 -5.28 -10.89 -1.98
N VAL A 35 -4.49 -10.01 -2.58
CA VAL A 35 -3.45 -10.38 -3.55
C VAL A 35 -2.39 -11.28 -2.90
N GLY A 36 -1.88 -10.92 -1.71
CA GLY A 36 -0.94 -11.74 -0.95
C GLY A 36 -1.49 -13.14 -0.63
N TYR A 37 -2.78 -13.22 -0.27
CA TYR A 37 -3.46 -14.50 -0.04
C TYR A 37 -3.61 -15.33 -1.32
N VAL A 38 -3.98 -14.71 -2.45
CA VAL A 38 -4.06 -15.37 -3.75
C VAL A 38 -2.69 -15.90 -4.17
N ILE A 39 -1.61 -15.13 -3.98
CA ILE A 39 -0.24 -15.55 -4.24
C ILE A 39 0.16 -16.73 -3.35
N TYR A 40 -0.22 -16.71 -2.07
CA TYR A 40 0.07 -17.82 -1.16
C TYR A 40 -0.64 -19.12 -1.57
N LYS A 41 -1.89 -19.02 -2.05
CA LYS A 41 -2.68 -20.14 -2.55
C LYS A 41 -2.17 -20.63 -3.90
N SER A 42 -1.79 -19.72 -4.78
CA SER A 42 -1.22 -20.02 -6.08
C SER A 42 0.19 -20.58 -5.94
N LYS A 43 0.36 -21.88 -6.17
CA LYS A 43 1.69 -22.54 -6.25
C LYS A 43 2.57 -22.04 -7.41
N PHE A 44 2.14 -21.01 -8.13
CA PHE A 44 2.82 -20.37 -9.25
C PHE A 44 3.97 -19.46 -8.82
N LEU A 45 3.95 -18.96 -7.58
CA LEU A 45 4.95 -18.04 -7.04
C LEU A 45 5.48 -18.55 -5.68
N PRO A 46 6.70 -18.17 -5.27
CA PRO A 46 7.22 -18.52 -3.95
C PRO A 46 6.35 -17.90 -2.87
N LYS A 47 5.86 -18.72 -1.94
CA LYS A 47 4.97 -18.30 -0.83
C LYS A 47 5.54 -17.15 0.01
N ILE A 48 6.87 -17.00 0.04
CA ILE A 48 7.57 -15.95 0.76
C ILE A 48 7.16 -14.55 0.29
N PHE A 49 6.96 -14.35 -1.02
CA PHE A 49 6.56 -13.06 -1.57
C PHE A 49 5.11 -12.74 -1.23
N GLY A 50 4.22 -13.74 -1.20
CA GLY A 50 2.83 -13.56 -0.75
C GLY A 50 2.75 -13.11 0.72
N ILE A 51 3.57 -13.70 1.60
CA ILE A 51 3.67 -13.26 3.01
C ILE A 51 4.20 -11.83 3.11
N LEU A 52 5.26 -11.51 2.38
CA LEU A 52 5.89 -10.18 2.42
C LEU A 52 4.93 -9.10 1.92
N TYR A 53 4.17 -9.40 0.87
CA TYR A 53 3.15 -8.52 0.30
C TYR A 53 1.93 -8.36 1.23
N ALA A 54 1.52 -9.42 1.93
CA ALA A 54 0.48 -9.33 2.94
C ALA A 54 0.90 -8.48 4.14
N ILE A 55 2.17 -8.57 4.58
CA ILE A 55 2.74 -7.72 5.62
C ILE A 55 2.75 -6.25 5.18
N ALA A 56 3.14 -5.97 3.94
CA ALA A 56 3.05 -4.62 3.37
C ALA A 56 1.60 -4.08 3.40
N GLY A 57 0.61 -4.91 3.03
CA GLY A 57 -0.81 -4.57 3.12
C GLY A 57 -1.29 -4.26 4.54
N LEU A 58 -0.82 -5.00 5.55
CA LEU A 58 -1.08 -4.72 6.97
C LEU A 58 -0.47 -3.38 7.40
N CYS A 59 0.76 -3.10 6.98
CA CYS A 59 1.40 -1.80 7.22
C CYS A 59 0.56 -0.67 6.61
N TYR A 60 0.04 -0.81 5.39
CA TYR A 60 -0.86 0.18 4.78
C TYR A 60 -2.12 0.43 5.60
N LEU A 61 -2.72 -0.64 6.13
CA LEU A 61 -3.91 -0.54 6.96
C LEU A 61 -3.61 0.24 8.25
N VAL A 62 -2.52 -0.11 8.94
CA VAL A 62 -2.06 0.60 10.15
C VAL A 62 -1.75 2.07 9.86
N ASN A 63 -1.15 2.37 8.69
CA ASN A 63 -0.92 3.76 8.26
C ASN A 63 -2.23 4.54 8.13
N SER A 64 -3.24 3.97 7.47
CA SER A 64 -4.57 4.59 7.34
C SER A 64 -5.25 4.82 8.68
N PHE A 65 -5.22 3.83 9.58
CA PHE A 65 -5.79 3.98 10.91
C PHE A 65 -5.08 5.09 11.70
N THR A 66 -3.75 5.18 11.57
CA THR A 66 -2.96 6.24 12.20
C THR A 66 -3.30 7.62 11.64
N MET A 67 -3.46 7.76 10.31
CA MET A 67 -3.90 9.01 9.68
C MET A 67 -5.33 9.41 10.10
N PHE A 68 -6.21 8.44 10.37
CA PHE A 68 -7.56 8.70 10.86
C PHE A 68 -7.61 9.12 12.34
N LEU A 69 -6.79 8.49 13.18
CA LEU A 69 -6.71 8.80 14.62
C LEU A 69 -5.93 10.10 14.89
N SER A 70 -4.93 10.41 14.07
CA SER A 70 -4.10 11.61 14.20
C SER A 70 -4.69 12.80 13.45
N LYS A 71 -5.76 13.42 13.98
CA LYS A 71 -6.09 14.81 13.63
C LYS A 71 -5.12 15.75 14.37
N GLY A 72 -3.87 15.85 13.91
CA GLY A 72 -2.96 16.92 14.36
C GLY A 72 -1.52 16.52 14.69
N PHE A 73 -1.16 15.24 14.65
CA PHE A 73 0.23 14.81 14.74
C PHE A 73 0.74 14.48 13.34
N GLU A 74 1.80 15.17 12.90
CA GLU A 74 2.64 14.72 11.80
C GLU A 74 2.91 13.23 12.03
N ASN A 75 2.76 12.39 11.01
CA ASN A 75 2.74 10.93 11.19
C ASN A 75 4.18 10.37 11.16
N PRO A 76 4.93 10.29 12.29
CA PRO A 76 6.30 9.77 12.29
C PRO A 76 6.35 8.29 11.89
N LEU A 77 5.22 7.59 11.98
CA LEU A 77 5.10 6.19 11.61
C LEU A 77 5.07 5.98 10.09
N PHE A 78 4.83 7.02 9.29
CA PHE A 78 4.81 6.89 7.82
C PHE A 78 6.15 6.35 7.30
N THR A 79 7.27 6.91 7.75
CA THR A 79 8.61 6.44 7.34
C THR A 79 8.88 5.02 7.80
N TYR A 80 8.46 4.66 9.01
CA TYR A 80 8.69 3.31 9.56
C TYR A 80 7.84 2.25 8.83
N LEU A 81 6.61 2.59 8.45
CA LEU A 81 5.73 1.70 7.69
C LEU A 81 6.07 1.66 6.20
N ALA A 82 6.58 2.76 5.64
CA ALA A 82 6.99 2.83 4.24
C ALA A 82 8.16 1.88 3.92
N ILE A 83 9.07 1.63 4.86
CA ILE A 83 10.22 0.73 4.67
C ILE A 83 9.79 -0.71 4.35
N PRO A 84 9.00 -1.41 5.19
CA PRO A 84 8.55 -2.78 4.91
C PRO A 84 7.61 -2.84 3.71
N ILE A 85 6.82 -1.79 3.46
CA ILE A 85 5.99 -1.66 2.26
C ILE A 85 6.86 -1.66 1.01
N PHE A 86 7.87 -0.79 0.98
CA PHE A 86 8.76 -0.65 -0.16
C PHE A 86 9.51 -1.94 -0.43
N ILE A 87 10.01 -2.59 0.62
CA ILE A 87 10.69 -3.90 0.50
C ILE A 87 9.73 -4.97 -0.02
N GLY A 88 8.50 -5.03 0.49
CA GLY A 88 7.48 -5.99 0.08
C GLY A 88 7.08 -5.84 -1.38
N GLU A 89 6.71 -4.62 -1.78
CA GLU A 89 6.28 -4.32 -3.15
C GLU A 89 7.44 -4.36 -4.15
N LEU A 90 8.60 -3.78 -3.82
CA LEU A 90 9.75 -3.75 -4.71
C LEU A 90 10.26 -5.17 -4.96
N SER A 91 10.37 -6.01 -3.92
CA SER A 91 10.80 -7.40 -4.07
C SER A 91 9.81 -8.20 -4.91
N PHE A 92 8.50 -7.96 -4.73
CA PHE A 92 7.46 -8.60 -5.52
C PHE A 92 7.48 -8.15 -6.99
N CYS A 93 7.60 -6.85 -7.25
CA CYS A 93 7.74 -6.29 -8.59
C CYS A 93 9.00 -6.78 -9.30
N LEU A 94 10.15 -6.79 -8.63
CA LEU A 94 11.40 -7.30 -9.21
C LEU A 94 11.28 -8.78 -9.58
N TRP A 95 10.63 -9.58 -8.74
CA TRP A 95 10.42 -11.00 -9.02
C TRP A 95 9.54 -11.20 -10.26
N LEU A 96 8.43 -10.47 -10.37
CA LEU A 96 7.57 -10.51 -11.53
C LEU A 96 8.27 -9.99 -12.80
N LEU A 97 9.14 -8.99 -12.68
CA LEU A 97 9.90 -8.43 -13.79
C LEU A 97 10.94 -9.42 -14.34
N ILE A 98 11.67 -10.10 -13.44
CA ILE A 98 12.80 -10.96 -13.83
C ILE A 98 12.32 -12.35 -14.24
N LYS A 99 11.48 -12.98 -13.42
CA LYS A 99 11.09 -14.38 -13.59
C LYS A 99 9.67 -14.54 -14.11
N GLY A 100 8.81 -13.56 -13.87
CA GLY A 100 7.39 -13.66 -14.21
C GLY A 100 6.69 -14.79 -13.45
N ILE A 101 5.57 -15.24 -14.00
CA ILE A 101 4.77 -16.33 -13.44
C ILE A 101 5.19 -17.62 -14.15
N ASP A 102 5.55 -18.64 -13.37
CA ASP A 102 5.98 -19.94 -13.89
C ASP A 102 4.79 -20.69 -14.53
N THR A 103 4.53 -20.43 -15.82
CA THR A 103 3.38 -20.97 -16.57
C THR A 103 3.44 -22.49 -16.71
N THR A 104 4.61 -23.11 -16.56
CA THR A 104 4.79 -24.57 -16.62
C THR A 104 4.03 -25.31 -15.52
N LYS A 105 3.73 -24.64 -14.39
CA LYS A 105 2.85 -25.19 -13.34
C LYS A 105 1.35 -24.96 -13.59
N MET A 106 0.95 -24.03 -14.47
CA MET A 106 -0.47 -23.81 -14.80
C MET A 106 -1.07 -24.94 -15.61
N ILE A 107 -0.26 -25.65 -16.39
CA ILE A 107 -0.72 -26.63 -17.39
C ILE A 107 -0.73 -28.07 -16.80
N LYS A 108 -0.22 -28.28 -15.58
CA LYS A 108 -0.09 -29.59 -14.94
C LYS A 108 -1.07 -29.80 -13.78
N ASN A 109 -2.29 -29.27 -13.88
CA ASN A 109 -3.38 -29.56 -12.97
C ASN A 109 -4.65 -29.91 -13.75
#